data_AF-A0A0V0GI10-F1
#
_entry.id   AF-A0A0V0GI10-F1
#
_cell.length_a   1.000
_cell.length_b   1.000
_cell.length_c   1.000
_cell.angle_alpha   90.00
_cell.angle_beta   90.00
_cell.angle_gamma   90.00
#
_symmetry.space_group_name_H-M   'P 1'
#
loop_
_entity.id
_entity.type
_entity.pdbx_description
1 polymer ?
#
loop_
_entity_poly.entity_id
_entity_poly.type
_entity_poly.pdbx_seq_one_letter_code
_entity_poly.pdbx_strand_id
1 'polypeptide(L)'
;MAMEPEMKEELIEDLDMFVSRKDYYRRVGKAWKRGYLLYGPPGTGKSSLIAAIANYLKFDIYDLEFSNIKRDADLRRLLLSTKNRSILVIE
;
A
#
# COMPACT_ATOMS: atom_id res chain seq x y z
N MET A 1 9.24 -19.71 6.20
CA MET A 1 10.29 -18.70 6.00
C MET A 1 9.67 -17.36 6.31
N ALA A 2 10.02 -16.77 7.45
CA ALA A 2 9.60 -15.43 7.83
C ALA A 2 10.52 -14.41 7.14
N MET A 3 10.01 -13.20 6.88
CA MET A 3 10.79 -12.08 6.36
C MET A 3 12.06 -11.86 7.18
N GLU A 4 13.19 -11.55 6.52
CA GLU A 4 14.44 -11.23 7.22
C GLU A 4 14.23 -10.05 8.19
N PRO A 5 14.76 -10.10 9.42
CA PRO A 5 14.53 -9.08 10.43
C PRO A 5 14.86 -7.65 9.97
N GLU A 6 15.98 -7.49 9.25
CA GLU A 6 16.44 -6.19 8.76
C GLU A 6 15.46 -5.60 7.74
N MET A 7 14.95 -6.44 6.82
CA MET A 7 13.98 -6.02 5.82
C MET A 7 12.64 -5.60 6.46
N LYS A 8 12.26 -6.26 7.56
CA LYS A 8 11.08 -5.89 8.33
C LYS A 8 11.28 -4.55 9.03
N GLU A 9 12.44 -4.30 9.62
CA GLU A 9 12.75 -3.03 10.28
C GLU A 9 12.72 -1.87 9.29
N GLU A 10 13.40 -2.00 8.14
CA GLU A 10 13.39 -0.99 7.08
C GLU A 10 11.97 -0.66 6.60
N LEU A 11 11.11 -1.68 6.45
CA LEU A 11 9.72 -1.49 6.05
C LEU A 11 8.94 -0.69 7.10
N ILE A 12 9.08 -1.02 8.38
CA ILE A 12 8.36 -0.32 9.46
C ILE A 12 8.82 1.14 9.56
N GLU A 13 10.13 1.39 9.52
CA GLU A 13 10.68 2.75 9.53
C GLU A 13 10.16 3.59 8.37
N ASP A 14 10.07 3.01 7.17
CA ASP A 14 9.54 3.70 6.01
C ASP A 14 8.04 4.02 6.14
N LEU A 15 7.25 3.11 6.71
CA LEU A 15 5.83 3.32 6.97
C LEU A 15 5.62 4.45 7.98
N ASP A 16 6.38 4.48 9.07
CA ASP A 16 6.33 5.56 10.08
C ASP A 16 6.75 6.91 9.50
N MET A 17 7.80 6.91 8.67
CA MET A 17 8.24 8.09 7.94
C MET A 17 7.15 8.61 6.98
N PHE A 18 6.48 7.70 6.26
CA PHE A 18 5.40 8.06 5.36
C PHE A 18 4.23 8.72 6.10
N VAL A 19 3.81 8.15 7.24
CA VAL A 19 2.70 8.68 8.04
C VAL A 19 3.03 10.06 8.61
N SER A 20 4.21 10.22 9.22
CA SER A 20 4.64 11.47 9.85
C SER A 20 4.82 12.63 8.86
N ARG A 21 5.13 12.34 7.58
CA ARG A 21 5.38 13.36 6.56
C ARG A 21 4.13 13.90 5.87
N LYS A 22 2.91 13.52 6.27
CA LYS A 22 1.66 13.98 5.64
C LYS A 22 1.61 15.49 5.39
N ASP A 23 1.96 16.29 6.39
CA ASP A 23 1.92 17.76 6.28
C ASP A 23 3.06 18.32 5.43
N TYR A 24 4.21 17.64 5.41
CA TYR A 24 5.31 17.96 4.50
C TYR A 24 4.86 17.82 3.05
N TYR A 25 4.23 16.69 2.68
CA TYR A 25 3.70 16.47 1.32
C TYR A 25 2.71 17.55 0.92
N ARG A 26 1.78 17.91 1.83
CA ARG A 26 0.81 18.99 1.60
C ARG A 26 1.51 20.33 1.35
N ARG A 27 2.51 20.69 2.15
CA ARG A 27 3.25 21.96 2.03
C ARG A 27 4.01 22.09 0.71
N VAL A 28 4.58 20.99 0.20
CA VAL A 28 5.33 21.00 -1.08
C VAL A 28 4.44 20.70 -2.29
N GLY A 29 3.12 20.60 -2.11
CA GLY A 29 2.16 20.33 -3.18
C GLY A 29 2.28 18.95 -3.84
N LYS A 30 2.87 17.96 -3.14
CA LYS A 30 3.02 16.59 -3.66
C LYS A 30 1.92 15.68 -3.15
N ALA A 31 1.50 14.72 -3.97
CA ALA A 31 0.54 13.71 -3.58
C ALA A 31 1.10 12.83 -2.45
N TRP A 32 0.38 12.75 -1.33
CA TRP A 32 0.74 11.89 -0.20
C TRP A 32 0.40 10.44 -0.53
N LYS A 33 1.30 9.78 -1.26
CA LYS A 33 1.18 8.39 -1.73
C LYS A 33 2.51 7.66 -1.52
N ARG A 34 2.43 6.36 -1.26
CA ARG A 34 3.56 5.44 -1.14
C ARG A 34 3.23 4.15 -1.87
N GLY A 35 4.20 3.62 -2.62
CA GLY A 35 4.04 2.37 -3.37
C GLY A 35 5.08 1.36 -2.93
N TYR A 36 4.67 0.09 -2.80
CA TYR A 36 5.52 -1.04 -2.49
C TYR A 36 5.31 -2.13 -3.54
N LEU A 37 6.37 -2.84 -3.89
CA LEU A 37 6.31 -4.02 -4.76
C LEU A 37 6.74 -5.23 -3.94
N LEU A 38 5.80 -6.13 -3.66
CA LEU A 38 6.07 -7.38 -2.96
C LEU A 38 6.18 -8.50 -4.01
N TYR A 39 7.36 -9.12 -4.12
CA TYR A 39 7.61 -10.19 -5.09
C TYR A 39 8.19 -11.43 -4.40
N GLY A 40 8.01 -12.59 -5.03
CA GLY A 40 8.53 -13.87 -4.56
C GLY A 40 7.54 -15.02 -4.76
N PRO A 41 7.96 -16.28 -4.50
CA PRO A 41 7.14 -17.47 -4.71
C PRO A 41 5.74 -17.41 -4.05
N PRO A 42 4.72 -18.11 -4.58
CA PRO A 42 3.44 -18.21 -3.90
C PRO A 42 3.61 -18.83 -2.51
N GLY A 43 2.79 -18.41 -1.54
CA GLY A 43 2.86 -18.92 -0.16
C GLY A 43 3.93 -18.29 0.74
N THR A 44 4.66 -17.25 0.29
CA THR A 44 5.65 -16.54 1.12
C THR A 44 5.08 -15.46 2.05
N GLY A 45 3.74 -15.41 2.22
CA GLY A 45 3.10 -14.49 3.17
C GLY A 45 2.96 -13.04 2.71
N LYS A 46 3.05 -12.74 1.40
CA LYS A 46 2.85 -11.39 0.84
C LYS A 46 1.51 -10.78 1.25
N SER A 47 0.40 -11.49 1.03
CA SER A 47 -0.95 -11.02 1.40
C SER A 47 -1.10 -10.90 2.92
N SER A 48 -0.47 -11.78 3.70
CA SER A 48 -0.41 -11.67 5.16
C SER A 48 0.35 -10.42 5.62
N LEU A 49 1.44 -10.06 4.94
CA LEU A 49 2.20 -8.85 5.22
C LEU A 49 1.38 -7.60 4.91
N ILE A 50 0.65 -7.56 3.80
CA ILE A 50 -0.27 -6.46 3.47
C ILE A 50 -1.31 -6.28 4.58
N ALA A 51 -1.93 -7.38 5.03
CA ALA A 51 -2.88 -7.37 6.13
C ALA A 51 -2.27 -6.81 7.43
N ALA A 52 -1.03 -7.21 7.75
CA ALA A 52 -0.30 -6.70 8.90
C ALA A 52 0.00 -5.20 8.80
N ILE A 53 0.43 -4.72 7.63
CA ILE A 53 0.69 -3.28 7.40
C ILE A 53 -0.59 -2.47 7.55
N ALA A 54 -1.71 -2.92 6.98
CA ALA A 54 -3.00 -2.25 7.11
C ALA A 54 -3.44 -2.13 8.57
N ASN A 55 -3.26 -3.21 9.34
CA ASN A 55 -3.59 -3.21 10.76
C ASN A 55 -2.70 -2.25 11.56
N TYR A 56 -1.39 -2.29 11.29
CA TYR A 56 -0.39 -1.41 11.91
C TYR A 56 -0.71 0.07 11.66
N LEU A 57 -1.02 0.44 10.42
CA LEU A 57 -1.36 1.81 10.03
C LEU A 57 -2.80 2.22 10.38
N LYS A 58 -3.66 1.26 10.71
CA LYS A 58 -5.13 1.42 10.82
C LYS A 58 -5.75 1.95 9.51
N PHE A 59 -5.36 1.36 8.40
CA PHE A 59 -5.82 1.70 7.05
C PHE A 59 -6.79 0.64 6.53
N ASP A 60 -7.76 1.07 5.70
CA ASP A 60 -8.67 0.15 4.99
C ASP A 60 -7.95 -0.52 3.81
N ILE A 61 -8.16 -1.81 3.58
CA ILE A 61 -7.64 -2.52 2.40
C ILE A 61 -8.71 -2.54 1.30
N TYR A 62 -8.28 -2.27 0.07
CA TYR A 62 -9.07 -2.43 -1.14
C TYR A 62 -8.30 -3.34 -2.10
N ASP A 63 -8.80 -4.55 -2.31
CA ASP A 63 -8.27 -5.48 -3.30
C ASP A 63 -8.86 -5.16 -4.67
N LEU A 64 -8.00 -4.97 -5.66
CA LEU A 64 -8.36 -4.66 -7.03
C LEU A 64 -7.91 -5.80 -7.93
N GLU A 65 -8.90 -6.54 -8.44
CA GLU A 65 -8.69 -7.59 -9.44
C GLU A 65 -8.63 -6.96 -10.84
N PHE A 66 -7.44 -6.99 -11.47
CA PHE A 66 -7.25 -6.43 -12.79
C PHE A 66 -8.15 -7.05 -13.86
N SER A 67 -8.48 -8.34 -13.72
CA SER A 67 -9.36 -9.09 -14.62
C SER A 67 -10.75 -8.46 -14.79
N ASN A 68 -11.22 -7.70 -13.79
CA ASN A 68 -12.53 -7.05 -13.82
C ASN A 68 -12.49 -5.64 -14.41
N ILE A 69 -11.30 -5.11 -14.72
CA ILE A 69 -11.10 -3.78 -15.28
C ILE A 69 -10.99 -3.88 -16.80
N LYS A 70 -12.02 -3.41 -17.49
CA LYS A 70 -12.10 -3.47 -18.97
C LYS A 70 -11.54 -2.23 -19.66
N ARG A 71 -11.50 -1.09 -18.98
CA ARG A 71 -11.08 0.20 -19.55
C ARG A 71 -10.29 1.01 -18.54
N ASP A 72 -9.32 1.78 -19.04
CA ASP A 72 -8.50 2.69 -18.23
C ASP A 72 -9.33 3.71 -17.46
N ALA A 73 -10.47 4.13 -18.01
CA ALA A 73 -11.40 5.03 -17.35
C ALA A 73 -11.99 4.42 -16.06
N ASP A 74 -12.23 3.11 -16.04
CA ASP A 74 -12.75 2.39 -14.88
C ASP A 74 -11.68 2.30 -13.78
N LEU A 75 -10.43 1.98 -14.15
CA LEU A 75 -9.28 2.04 -13.23
C LEU A 75 -9.10 3.43 -12.65
N ARG A 76 -9.11 4.46 -13.50
CA ARG A 76 -8.95 5.86 -13.07
C ARG A 76 -10.04 6.26 -12.09
N ARG A 77 -11.29 5.85 -12.32
CA ARG A 77 -12.40 6.12 -11.42
C ARG A 77 -12.22 5.44 -10.07
N LEU A 78 -11.80 4.17 -10.06
CA LEU A 78 -11.50 3.45 -8.83
C LEU A 78 -10.41 4.17 -8.02
N LEU A 79 -9.27 4.48 -8.66
CA LEU A 79 -8.15 5.20 -8.05
C LEU A 79 -8.53 6.57 -7.46
N LEU A 80 -9.48 7.27 -8.09
CA LEU A 80 -9.98 8.58 -7.62
C LEU A 80 -11.02 8.45 -6.49
N SER A 81 -11.71 7.31 -6.40
CA SER A 81 -12.75 7.06 -5.40
C SER A 81 -12.21 6.51 -4.08
N THR A 82 -10.98 6.01 -4.09
CA THR A 82 -10.31 5.46 -2.91
C THR A 82 -10.19 6.52 -1.80
N LYS A 83 -10.62 6.17 -0.58
CA LYS A 83 -10.59 7.07 0.58
C LYS A 83 -9.15 7.35 1.03
N ASN A 84 -8.95 8.45 1.76
CA ASN A 84 -7.69 8.67 2.48
C ASN A 84 -7.49 7.57 3.52
N ARG A 85 -6.24 7.23 3.85
CA ARG A 85 -5.85 6.16 4.79
C ARG A 85 -6.32 4.77 4.35
N SER A 86 -5.98 4.43 3.10
CA SER A 86 -6.27 3.13 2.51
C SER A 86 -5.03 2.53 1.88
N ILE A 87 -4.99 1.21 1.78
CA ILE A 87 -4.04 0.46 0.97
C ILE A 87 -4.80 -0.11 -0.22
N LEU A 88 -4.32 0.22 -1.42
CA LEU A 88 -4.82 -0.40 -2.65
C LEU A 88 -3.87 -1.55 -2.99
N VAL A 89 -4.44 -2.75 -3.06
CA VAL A 89 -3.72 -3.95 -3.47
C VAL A 89 -4.11 -4.25 -4.91
N ILE A 90 -3.10 -4.54 -5.71
CA ILE A 90 -3.25 -4.84 -7.12
C ILE A 90 -2.56 -6.19 -7.32
N GLU A 91 -3.35 -7.22 -7.58
CA GLU A 91 -2.90 -8.60 -7.83
C GLU A 91 -3.05 -8.97 -9.31
#